data_AF-A0A936KI10-F1
#
_entry.id   AF-A0A936KI10-F1
#
_cell.length_a   1.000
_cell.length_b   1.000
_cell.length_c   1.000
_cell.angle_alpha   90.00
_cell.angle_beta   90.00
_cell.angle_gamma   90.00
#
_symmetry.space_group_name_H-M   'P 1'
#
loop_
_entity.id
_entity.type
_entity.pdbx_description
1 polymer ?
#
loop_
_entity_poly.entity_id
_entity_poly.type
_entity_poly.pdbx_seq_one_letter_code
_entity_poly.pdbx_strand_id
1 'polypeptide(L)'
;MPLAAPLRPFALLLFAMLCPGLAHALSETYEGVLLPDNLEGPIPIVVELRDVGSILTGNVKAAFPLNGSASIASGENKDGQCNMKVVLNSAVTLRLYGSCQPSMFAGKYTIYYTQRNTEARGSFRLARKAPGQVKKNTPGAPVSTTTIVACQRANVHCLTACPRGDPDAEFLCANHCRSKLNACKRGVAKPPAAP
;
A
#
# COMPACT_ATOMS: atom_id res chain seq x y z
N MET A 1 45.04 6.83 66.66
CA MET A 1 44.82 5.70 65.72
C MET A 1 43.64 4.88 66.23
N PRO A 2 42.68 4.38 65.43
CA PRO A 2 42.36 4.58 64.00
C PRO A 2 41.02 5.37 63.82
N LEU A 3 40.86 6.25 62.81
CA LEU A 3 40.43 6.02 61.41
C LEU A 3 39.14 5.20 61.22
N ALA A 4 38.03 5.87 60.85
CA ALA A 4 37.00 5.32 59.96
C ALA A 4 36.08 6.43 59.39
N ALA A 5 36.23 6.66 58.09
CA ALA A 5 35.18 7.08 57.16
C ALA A 5 35.28 6.10 55.96
N PRO A 6 34.48 6.13 54.88
CA PRO A 6 33.17 6.74 54.59
C PRO A 6 32.25 5.77 53.75
N LEU A 7 31.29 6.30 52.96
CA LEU A 7 30.53 5.67 51.84
C LEU A 7 29.32 4.78 52.25
N ARG A 8 28.09 4.86 51.71
CA ARG A 8 27.64 5.14 50.33
C ARG A 8 26.09 5.17 50.33
N PRO A 9 25.38 6.27 50.00
CA PRO A 9 23.96 6.23 49.66
C PRO A 9 23.76 6.44 48.14
N PHE A 10 24.63 5.85 47.31
CA PHE A 10 24.66 6.10 45.86
C PHE A 10 24.35 4.85 45.01
N ALA A 11 23.89 3.75 45.61
CA ALA A 11 23.67 2.49 44.89
C ALA A 11 22.29 2.35 44.24
N LEU A 12 21.29 3.17 44.59
CA LEU A 12 19.92 2.99 44.11
C LEU A 12 19.53 3.84 42.89
N LEU A 13 20.39 4.77 42.45
CA LEU A 13 20.13 5.64 41.30
C LEU A 13 20.72 5.15 39.96
N LEU A 14 21.47 4.06 39.97
CA LEU A 14 22.18 3.55 38.78
C LEU A 14 21.45 2.43 38.02
N PHE A 15 20.31 1.93 38.51
CA PHE A 15 19.56 0.86 37.83
C PHE A 15 18.41 1.33 36.93
N ALA A 16 18.10 2.62 36.88
CA ALA A 16 17.00 3.16 36.06
C ALA A 16 17.42 3.56 34.63
N MET A 17 18.69 3.32 34.23
CA MET A 17 19.26 3.87 33.00
C MET A 17 19.66 2.84 31.93
N LEU A 18 19.11 1.62 31.97
CA LEU A 18 19.29 0.63 30.90
C LEU A 18 17.97 -0.02 30.50
N CYS A 19 17.11 0.75 29.83
CA CYS A 19 16.21 0.22 28.80
C CYS A 19 15.71 1.39 27.96
N PRO A 20 16.45 1.87 26.96
CA PRO A 20 15.79 2.42 25.79
C PRO A 20 15.04 1.24 25.15
N GLY A 21 13.81 1.01 25.62
CA GLY A 21 12.87 0.11 24.98
C GLY A 21 12.73 0.62 23.55
N LEU A 22 13.38 -0.08 22.63
CA LEU A 22 13.26 0.15 21.20
C LEU A 22 11.83 -0.21 20.80
N ALA A 23 10.90 0.71 21.03
CA ALA A 23 9.56 0.70 20.47
C ALA A 23 9.72 0.87 18.96
N HIS A 24 10.08 -0.21 18.28
CA HIS A 24 10.04 -0.28 16.84
C HIS A 24 8.56 -0.27 16.44
N ALA A 25 8.04 0.92 16.13
CA ALA A 25 6.81 1.04 15.37
C ALA A 25 7.07 0.41 14.00
N LEU A 26 6.70 -0.87 13.86
CA LEU A 26 6.92 -1.63 12.64
C LEU A 26 6.04 -1.04 11.54
N SER A 27 6.67 -0.36 10.58
CA SER A 27 5.98 0.15 9.40
C SER A 27 5.83 -0.99 8.40
N GLU A 28 4.60 -1.30 8.06
CA GLU A 28 4.26 -2.36 7.12
C GLU A 28 3.61 -1.77 5.88
N THR A 29 4.03 -2.23 4.69
CA THR A 29 3.44 -1.80 3.43
C THR A 29 2.67 -2.97 2.84
N TYR A 30 1.41 -2.73 2.50
CA TYR A 30 0.50 -3.68 1.89
C TYR A 30 0.13 -3.23 0.47
N GLU A 31 0.20 -4.13 -0.51
CA GLU A 31 -0.10 -3.84 -1.91
C GLU A 31 -1.14 -4.83 -2.44
N GLY A 32 -2.08 -4.35 -3.25
CA GLY A 32 -3.11 -5.19 -3.84
C GLY A 32 -4.12 -4.40 -4.65
N VAL A 33 -5.35 -4.91 -4.70
CA VAL A 33 -6.44 -4.30 -5.47
C VAL A 33 -7.72 -4.24 -4.64
N LEU A 34 -8.50 -3.20 -4.89
CA LEU A 34 -9.92 -3.13 -4.55
C LEU A 34 -10.71 -3.78 -5.68
N LEU A 35 -11.64 -4.67 -5.33
CA LEU A 35 -12.55 -5.37 -6.23
C LEU A 35 -13.97 -4.86 -5.99
N PRO A 36 -14.50 -4.00 -6.87
CA PRO A 36 -15.86 -3.48 -6.76
C PRO A 36 -16.92 -4.59 -6.88
N ASP A 37 -18.01 -4.47 -6.12
CA ASP A 37 -19.14 -5.42 -6.21
C ASP A 37 -19.97 -5.24 -7.50
N ASN A 38 -19.86 -4.07 -8.16
CA ASN A 38 -20.63 -3.69 -9.35
C ASN A 38 -19.97 -4.08 -10.69
N LEU A 39 -19.07 -5.06 -10.70
CA LEU A 39 -18.34 -5.56 -11.88
C LEU A 39 -17.43 -4.52 -12.57
N GLU A 40 -17.17 -3.38 -11.94
CA GLU A 40 -16.14 -2.45 -12.39
C GLU A 40 -14.74 -3.07 -12.28
N GLY A 41 -13.79 -2.51 -13.04
CA GLY A 41 -12.42 -2.99 -13.04
C GLY A 41 -11.72 -2.85 -11.67
N PRO A 42 -10.73 -3.71 -11.38
CA PRO A 42 -9.98 -3.64 -10.13
C PRO A 42 -9.22 -2.31 -10.00
N ILE A 43 -9.16 -1.77 -8.77
CA ILE A 43 -8.49 -0.50 -8.45
C ILE A 43 -7.22 -0.79 -7.64
N PRO A 44 -6.01 -0.59 -8.20
CA PRO A 44 -4.77 -0.77 -7.44
C PRO A 44 -4.69 0.16 -6.23
N ILE A 45 -4.25 -0.39 -5.10
CA ILE A 45 -4.10 0.33 -3.84
C ILE A 45 -2.83 -0.10 -3.09
N VAL A 46 -2.20 0.87 -2.44
CA VAL A 46 -1.07 0.68 -1.53
C VAL A 46 -1.43 1.28 -0.17
N VAL A 47 -1.22 0.52 0.90
CA VAL A 47 -1.48 0.93 2.28
C VAL A 47 -0.18 0.79 3.07
N GLU A 48 0.38 1.92 3.49
CA GLU A 48 1.43 1.99 4.49
C GLU A 48 0.76 2.10 5.86
N LEU A 49 1.02 1.12 6.73
CA LEU A 49 0.40 1.01 8.03
C LEU A 49 1.48 1.02 9.12
N ARG A 50 1.17 1.72 10.22
CA ARG A 50 1.93 1.72 11.46
C ARG A 50 0.94 1.55 12.60
N ASP A 51 1.16 0.51 13.40
CA ASP A 51 0.40 0.28 14.62
C ASP A 51 1.15 0.91 15.81
N VAL A 52 0.48 1.83 16.49
CA VAL A 52 0.98 2.48 17.70
C VAL A 52 -0.06 2.29 18.79
N GLY A 53 0.04 1.17 19.51
CA GLY A 53 -0.84 0.89 20.65
C GLY A 53 -2.32 0.79 20.26
N SER A 54 -2.65 0.02 19.22
CA SER A 54 -4.01 -0.18 18.69
C SER A 54 -4.55 0.97 17.85
N ILE A 55 -3.79 2.06 17.70
CA ILE A 55 -4.11 3.15 16.78
C ILE A 55 -3.34 2.92 15.47
N LEU A 56 -4.09 2.89 14.37
CA LEU A 56 -3.51 2.73 13.05
C LEU A 56 -3.25 4.07 12.40
N THR A 57 -2.01 4.28 12.01
CA THR A 57 -1.54 5.48 11.30
C THR A 57 -0.82 5.08 10.02
N GLY A 58 -0.61 6.03 9.11
CA GLY A 58 0.14 5.80 7.87
C GLY A 58 -0.52 6.47 6.67
N ASN A 59 -0.23 5.96 5.48
CA ASN A 59 -0.63 6.56 4.20
C ASN A 59 -1.30 5.54 3.30
N VAL A 60 -2.26 6.00 2.52
CA VAL A 60 -2.96 5.19 1.53
C VAL A 60 -2.92 5.90 0.19
N LYS A 61 -2.57 5.13 -0.85
CA LYS A 61 -2.56 5.58 -2.23
C LYS A 61 -3.41 4.67 -3.08
N ALA A 62 -4.40 5.24 -3.75
CA ALA A 62 -5.27 4.54 -4.70
C ALA A 62 -5.03 5.08 -6.12
N ALA A 63 -4.99 4.16 -7.09
CA ALA A 63 -4.87 4.48 -8.50
C ALA A 63 -6.23 4.87 -9.12
N PHE A 64 -6.27 4.99 -10.45
CA PHE A 64 -7.49 5.26 -11.20
C PHE A 64 -8.57 4.20 -10.92
N PRO A 65 -9.85 4.58 -10.77
CA PRO A 65 -10.44 5.91 -10.98
C PRO A 65 -10.37 6.85 -9.77
N LEU A 66 -9.90 6.40 -8.61
CA LEU A 66 -9.88 7.22 -7.39
C LEU A 66 -8.79 8.29 -7.40
N ASN A 67 -7.61 7.97 -7.96
CA ASN A 67 -6.48 8.88 -8.14
C ASN A 67 -6.20 9.76 -6.90
N GLY A 68 -6.04 9.13 -5.74
CA GLY A 68 -5.92 9.82 -4.47
C GLY A 68 -4.78 9.27 -3.62
N SER A 69 -4.18 10.13 -2.81
CA SER A 69 -3.18 9.76 -1.83
C SER A 69 -3.39 10.61 -0.58
N ALA A 70 -3.58 9.97 0.57
CA ALA A 70 -3.83 10.67 1.82
C ALA A 70 -3.38 9.84 3.02
N SER A 71 -3.13 10.52 4.13
CA SER A 71 -2.89 9.86 5.40
C SER A 71 -4.18 9.27 5.98
N ILE A 72 -4.04 8.24 6.82
CA ILE A 72 -5.15 7.65 7.55
C ILE A 72 -5.72 8.70 8.51
N ALA A 73 -6.98 9.09 8.31
CA ALA A 73 -7.64 10.13 9.10
C ALA A 73 -8.13 9.59 10.45
N SER A 74 -8.52 8.32 10.50
CA SER A 74 -8.79 7.60 11.74
C SER A 74 -8.60 6.11 11.49
N GLY A 75 -7.92 5.41 12.39
CA GLY A 75 -7.68 3.99 12.26
C GLY A 75 -7.54 3.31 13.61
N GLU A 76 -8.15 2.14 13.76
CA GLU A 76 -8.10 1.32 14.96
C GLU A 76 -7.78 -0.13 14.59
N ASN A 77 -6.97 -0.79 15.42
CA ASN A 77 -6.72 -2.22 15.40
C ASN A 77 -7.28 -2.83 16.70
N LYS A 78 -8.32 -3.66 16.58
CA LYS A 78 -8.90 -4.39 17.70
C LYS A 78 -8.70 -5.87 17.46
N ASP A 79 -7.75 -6.47 18.16
CA ASP A 79 -7.46 -7.91 18.09
C ASP A 79 -7.24 -8.43 16.65
N GLY A 80 -6.54 -7.64 15.81
CA GLY A 80 -6.28 -7.99 14.41
C GLY A 80 -7.42 -7.64 13.44
N GLN A 81 -8.48 -6.99 13.91
CA GLN A 81 -9.49 -6.34 13.08
C GLN A 81 -9.13 -4.86 12.90
N CYS A 82 -8.74 -4.50 11.69
CA CYS A 82 -8.42 -3.15 11.30
C CYS A 82 -9.65 -2.44 10.73
N ASN A 83 -9.93 -1.24 11.23
CA ASN A 83 -10.94 -0.34 10.72
C ASN A 83 -10.29 1.03 10.47
N MET A 84 -10.27 1.49 9.23
CA MET A 84 -9.62 2.73 8.87
C MET A 84 -10.45 3.57 7.90
N LYS A 85 -10.36 4.89 8.08
CA LYS A 85 -10.98 5.92 7.24
C LYS A 85 -9.88 6.80 6.65
N VAL A 86 -9.94 7.00 5.36
CA VAL A 86 -9.00 7.80 4.57
C VAL A 86 -9.79 8.80 3.75
N VAL A 87 -9.47 10.08 3.87
CA VAL A 87 -10.06 11.13 3.03
C VAL A 87 -9.09 11.36 1.86
N LEU A 88 -9.29 10.65 0.76
CA LEU A 88 -8.36 10.64 -0.38
C LEU A 88 -8.26 12.01 -1.07
N ASN A 89 -9.38 12.74 -1.12
CA ASN A 89 -9.50 14.12 -1.56
C ASN A 89 -10.86 14.69 -1.06
N SER A 90 -11.20 15.92 -1.44
CA SER A 90 -12.46 16.59 -1.02
C SER A 90 -13.74 15.87 -1.49
N ALA A 91 -13.66 15.03 -2.52
CA ALA A 91 -14.79 14.34 -3.12
C ALA A 91 -14.91 12.85 -2.72
N VAL A 92 -13.85 12.25 -2.17
CA VAL A 92 -13.75 10.79 -1.98
C VAL A 92 -13.24 10.44 -0.59
N THR A 93 -14.04 9.72 0.18
CA THR A 93 -13.63 9.07 1.43
C THR A 93 -13.63 7.56 1.27
N LEU A 94 -12.52 6.91 1.54
CA LEU A 94 -12.36 5.46 1.54
C LEU A 94 -12.37 4.92 2.97
N ARG A 95 -13.23 3.94 3.25
CA ARG A 95 -13.18 3.13 4.47
C ARG A 95 -12.72 1.72 4.13
N LEU A 96 -11.78 1.19 4.88
CA LEU A 96 -11.31 -0.20 4.80
C LEU A 96 -11.58 -0.87 6.14
N TYR A 97 -12.23 -2.02 6.11
CA TYR A 97 -12.55 -2.81 7.29
C TYR A 97 -12.24 -4.29 7.05
N GLY A 98 -11.48 -4.92 7.94
CA GLY A 98 -11.23 -6.36 7.88
C GLY A 98 -10.04 -6.82 8.70
N SER A 99 -9.55 -8.03 8.40
CA SER A 99 -8.47 -8.65 9.14
C SER A 99 -7.11 -8.19 8.62
N CYS A 100 -6.30 -7.65 9.52
CA CYS A 100 -4.92 -7.23 9.27
C CYS A 100 -3.96 -8.15 10.01
N GLN A 101 -3.42 -9.11 9.26
CA GLN A 101 -2.41 -10.05 9.73
C GLN A 101 -1.03 -9.63 9.20
N PRO A 102 0.07 -10.06 9.84
CA PRO A 102 1.43 -9.65 9.45
C PRO A 102 1.85 -9.95 8.01
N SER A 103 1.09 -10.75 7.26
CA SER A 103 1.35 -11.07 5.85
C SER A 103 0.28 -10.55 4.89
N MET A 104 -0.89 -10.18 5.39
CA MET A 104 -2.06 -9.88 4.56
C MET A 104 -3.06 -8.99 5.29
N PHE A 105 -3.57 -7.99 4.57
CA PHE A 105 -4.72 -7.19 4.98
C PHE A 105 -5.87 -7.43 4.01
N ALA A 106 -6.98 -7.99 4.49
CA ALA A 106 -8.10 -8.37 3.65
C ALA A 106 -9.44 -8.04 4.30
N GLY A 107 -10.42 -7.66 3.49
CA GLY A 107 -11.73 -7.28 4.02
C GLY A 107 -12.66 -6.64 3.00
N LYS A 108 -13.53 -5.77 3.51
CA LYS A 108 -14.52 -5.00 2.77
C LYS A 108 -14.18 -3.53 2.80
N TYR A 109 -14.51 -2.84 1.71
CA TYR A 109 -14.34 -1.40 1.65
C TYR A 109 -15.65 -0.70 1.27
N THR A 110 -15.73 0.57 1.66
CA THR A 110 -16.77 1.50 1.20
C THR A 110 -16.10 2.79 0.73
N ILE A 111 -16.46 3.25 -0.46
CA ILE A 111 -16.07 4.55 -1.00
C ILE A 111 -17.28 5.45 -0.94
N TYR A 112 -17.17 6.58 -0.25
CA TYR A 112 -18.19 7.63 -0.22
C TYR A 112 -17.79 8.75 -1.17
N TYR A 113 -18.68 9.06 -2.13
CA TYR A 113 -18.53 10.15 -3.07
C TYR A 113 -19.35 11.36 -2.58
N THR A 114 -18.69 12.31 -1.93
CA THR A 114 -19.35 13.43 -1.23
C THR A 114 -20.21 14.27 -2.18
N GLN A 115 -19.73 14.51 -3.40
CA GLN A 115 -20.41 15.37 -4.37
C GLN A 115 -21.70 14.76 -4.92
N ARG A 116 -21.75 13.43 -5.04
CA ARG A 116 -22.90 12.70 -5.60
C ARG A 116 -23.78 12.09 -4.52
N ASN A 117 -23.36 12.17 -3.25
CA ASN A 117 -24.00 11.50 -2.13
C ASN A 117 -24.26 10.00 -2.40
N THR A 118 -23.30 9.33 -3.03
CA THR A 118 -23.37 7.91 -3.39
C THR A 118 -22.24 7.14 -2.73
N GLU A 119 -22.43 5.83 -2.59
CA GLU A 119 -21.40 4.93 -2.10
C GLU A 119 -21.15 3.78 -3.07
N ALA A 120 -19.90 3.35 -3.16
CA ALA A 120 -19.49 2.12 -3.83
C ALA A 120 -18.89 1.16 -2.79
N ARG A 121 -19.14 -0.13 -2.97
CA ARG A 121 -18.70 -1.18 -2.04
C ARG A 121 -17.94 -2.26 -2.79
N GLY A 122 -17.14 -3.00 -2.05
CA GLY A 122 -16.38 -4.10 -2.61
C GLY A 122 -15.53 -4.83 -1.58
N SER A 123 -14.63 -5.65 -2.08
CA SER A 123 -13.66 -6.39 -1.27
C SER A 123 -12.23 -6.05 -1.65
N PHE A 124 -11.29 -6.36 -0.76
CA PHE A 124 -9.87 -6.18 -1.05
C PHE A 124 -9.05 -7.28 -0.40
N ARG A 125 -7.90 -7.56 -0.99
CA ARG A 125 -6.85 -8.41 -0.42
C ARG A 125 -5.50 -7.80 -0.78
N LEU A 126 -4.76 -7.37 0.24
CA LEU A 126 -3.47 -6.72 0.11
C LEU A 126 -2.40 -7.61 0.74
N ALA A 127 -1.37 -7.94 -0.03
CA ALA A 127 -0.24 -8.70 0.45
C ALA A 127 0.81 -7.77 1.05
N ARG A 128 1.44 -8.17 2.15
CA ARG A 128 2.55 -7.41 2.71
C ARG A 128 3.74 -7.45 1.75
N LYS A 129 4.28 -6.29 1.45
CA LYS A 129 5.56 -6.15 0.78
C LYS A 129 6.66 -6.38 1.80
N ALA A 130 7.60 -7.29 1.49
CA ALA A 130 8.76 -7.49 2.34
C ALA A 130 9.47 -6.16 2.61
N PRO A 131 9.96 -5.89 3.84
CA PRO A 131 10.72 -4.69 4.14
C PRO A 131 12.01 -4.70 3.30
N GLY A 132 11.94 -4.09 2.13
CA GLY A 132 13.10 -3.75 1.32
C GLY A 132 13.88 -2.67 2.07
N GLN A 133 15.17 -2.91 2.21
CA GLN A 133 16.16 -2.05 2.85
C GLN A 133 15.89 -0.55 2.63
N VAL A 134 16.14 0.23 3.69
CA VAL A 134 16.28 1.68 3.65
C VAL A 134 17.04 2.07 2.38
N LYS A 135 16.33 2.59 1.38
CA LYS A 135 16.97 3.38 0.34
C LYS A 135 17.45 4.67 1.03
N LYS A 136 18.65 4.59 1.61
CA LYS A 136 19.50 5.76 1.86
C LYS A 136 19.48 6.55 0.56
N ASN A 137 19.11 7.82 0.62
CA ASN A 137 19.12 8.74 -0.51
C ASN A 137 20.34 8.47 -1.40
N THR A 138 20.07 7.75 -2.46
CA THR A 138 20.90 7.62 -3.65
C THR A 138 19.91 7.88 -4.77
N PRO A 139 20.15 8.87 -5.65
CA PRO A 139 19.26 9.14 -6.77
C PRO A 139 19.17 7.86 -7.61
N GLY A 140 18.03 7.19 -7.54
CA GLY A 140 17.92 5.81 -8.02
C GLY A 140 16.60 5.18 -7.59
N ALA A 141 15.51 5.59 -8.25
CA ALA A 141 14.30 4.80 -8.33
C ALA A 141 14.66 3.32 -8.59
N PRO A 142 13.88 2.33 -8.11
CA PRO A 142 14.02 1.00 -8.68
C PRO A 142 13.59 1.17 -10.13
N VAL A 143 14.57 1.22 -11.02
CA VAL A 143 14.34 1.09 -12.45
C VAL A 143 13.53 -0.19 -12.55
N SER A 144 12.24 -0.04 -12.81
CA SER A 144 11.43 -1.14 -13.26
C SER A 144 12.10 -1.56 -14.54
N THR A 145 12.96 -2.58 -14.48
CA THR A 145 13.54 -3.23 -15.65
C THR A 145 12.44 -4.09 -16.30
N THR A 146 11.26 -3.50 -16.46
CA THR A 146 10.31 -3.94 -17.46
C THR A 146 11.03 -3.74 -18.79
N THR A 147 11.62 -4.80 -19.29
CA THR A 147 12.24 -4.77 -20.61
C THR A 147 11.12 -4.74 -21.66
N ILE A 148 11.44 -4.29 -22.86
CA ILE A 148 10.52 -4.39 -24.00
C ILE A 148 10.02 -5.84 -24.15
N VAL A 149 10.87 -6.83 -23.84
CA VAL A 149 10.55 -8.27 -23.84
C VAL A 149 9.49 -8.63 -22.79
N ALA A 150 9.54 -8.04 -21.59
CA ALA A 150 8.52 -8.25 -20.56
C ALA A 150 7.15 -7.68 -21.00
N CYS A 151 7.14 -6.49 -21.60
CA CYS A 151 5.92 -5.90 -22.18
C CYS A 151 5.34 -6.79 -23.29
N GLN A 152 6.19 -7.37 -24.15
CA GLN A 152 5.77 -8.27 -25.21
C GLN A 152 5.17 -9.57 -24.66
N ARG A 153 5.81 -10.21 -23.67
CA ARG A 153 5.27 -11.43 -23.03
C ARG A 153 3.92 -11.18 -22.37
N ALA A 154 3.75 -10.05 -21.70
CA ALA A 154 2.46 -9.66 -21.12
C ALA A 154 1.39 -9.44 -22.19
N ASN A 155 1.75 -8.87 -23.35
CA ASN A 155 0.82 -8.71 -24.48
C ASN A 155 0.41 -10.06 -25.09
N VAL A 156 1.34 -11.02 -25.24
CA VAL A 156 1.00 -12.37 -25.71
C VAL A 156 -0.01 -13.03 -24.76
N HIS A 157 0.24 -12.96 -23.45
CA HIS A 157 -0.69 -13.50 -22.45
C HIS A 157 -2.07 -12.81 -22.48
N CYS A 158 -2.12 -11.50 -22.76
CA CYS A 158 -3.36 -10.77 -22.92
C CYS A 158 -4.16 -11.26 -24.14
N LEU A 159 -3.50 -11.42 -25.29
CA LEU A 159 -4.13 -11.87 -26.52
C LEU A 159 -4.62 -13.33 -26.44
N THR A 160 -3.92 -14.20 -25.71
CA THR A 160 -4.37 -15.58 -25.50
C THR A 160 -5.62 -15.70 -24.65
N ALA A 161 -5.92 -14.67 -23.84
CA ALA A 161 -7.12 -14.61 -23.00
C ALA A 161 -8.32 -13.97 -23.71
N CYS A 162 -8.16 -13.48 -24.94
CA CYS A 162 -9.27 -12.89 -25.69
C CYS A 162 -10.29 -13.95 -26.11
N PRO A 163 -11.60 -13.61 -26.09
CA PRO A 163 -12.64 -14.51 -26.59
C PRO A 163 -12.41 -14.78 -28.08
N ARG A 164 -12.70 -16.01 -28.51
CA ARG A 164 -12.64 -16.42 -29.92
C ARG A 164 -14.04 -16.75 -30.40
N GLY A 165 -14.35 -16.37 -31.65
CA GLY A 165 -15.62 -16.70 -32.30
C GLY A 165 -16.65 -15.56 -32.34
N ASP A 166 -16.37 -14.45 -31.66
CA ASP A 166 -17.09 -13.18 -31.83
C ASP A 166 -16.08 -12.12 -32.35
N PRO A 167 -16.19 -11.70 -33.61
CA PRO A 167 -15.21 -10.82 -34.25
C PRO A 167 -15.15 -9.43 -33.60
N ASP A 168 -16.27 -8.92 -33.06
CA ASP A 168 -16.32 -7.61 -32.42
C ASP A 168 -15.67 -7.66 -31.04
N ALA A 169 -15.99 -8.70 -30.26
CA ALA A 169 -15.38 -8.91 -28.94
C ALA A 169 -13.87 -9.21 -29.05
N GLU A 170 -13.46 -9.97 -30.07
CA GLU A 170 -12.05 -10.26 -30.35
C GLU A 170 -11.29 -8.98 -30.73
N PHE A 171 -11.88 -8.13 -31.58
CA PHE A 171 -11.28 -6.85 -31.98
C PHE A 171 -11.14 -5.87 -30.80
N LEU A 172 -12.18 -5.73 -29.98
CA LEU A 172 -12.14 -4.87 -28.79
C LEU A 172 -11.10 -5.37 -27.77
N CYS A 173 -11.03 -6.68 -27.55
CA CYS A 173 -10.04 -7.27 -26.66
C CYS A 173 -8.61 -7.06 -27.17
N ALA A 174 -8.35 -7.31 -28.46
CA ALA A 174 -7.04 -7.11 -29.08
C ALA A 174 -6.61 -5.64 -29.00
N ASN A 175 -7.52 -4.69 -29.24
CA ASN A 175 -7.25 -3.27 -29.09
C ASN A 175 -6.92 -2.87 -27.64
N HIS A 176 -7.63 -3.45 -26.67
CA HIS A 176 -7.33 -3.24 -25.26
C HIS A 176 -5.92 -3.75 -24.89
N CYS A 177 -5.55 -4.95 -25.34
CA CYS A 177 -4.21 -5.50 -25.15
C CYS A 177 -3.12 -4.62 -25.79
N ARG A 178 -3.35 -4.15 -27.02
CA ARG A 178 -2.43 -3.26 -27.73
C ARG A 178 -2.26 -1.90 -27.03
N SER A 179 -3.34 -1.35 -26.48
CA SER A 179 -3.28 -0.12 -25.68
C SER A 179 -2.39 -0.29 -24.45
N LYS A 180 -2.55 -1.41 -23.72
CA LYS A 180 -1.70 -1.77 -22.57
C LYS A 180 -0.23 -1.97 -22.96
N LEU A 181 0.05 -2.61 -24.09
CA LEU A 181 1.41 -2.76 -24.62
C LEU A 181 2.06 -1.39 -24.90
N ASN A 182 1.33 -0.47 -25.52
CA ASN A 182 1.83 0.87 -25.83
C ASN A 182 2.07 1.70 -24.56
N ALA A 183 1.22 1.55 -23.54
CA ALA A 183 1.44 2.17 -22.23
C ALA A 183 2.69 1.59 -21.54
N CYS A 184 2.86 0.27 -21.58
CA CYS A 184 4.04 -0.43 -21.05
C CYS A 184 5.32 0.05 -21.73
N LYS A 185 5.38 0.02 -23.07
CA LYS A 185 6.54 0.50 -23.85
C LYS A 185 6.89 1.97 -23.57
N ARG A 186 5.88 2.84 -23.40
CA ARG A 186 6.10 4.25 -23.02
C ARG A 186 6.70 4.39 -21.62
N GLY A 187 6.32 3.51 -20.69
CA GLY A 187 6.96 3.41 -19.37
C GLY A 187 8.42 2.94 -19.43
N VAL A 188 8.77 2.08 -20.41
CA VAL A 188 10.15 1.62 -20.66
C VAL A 188 11.00 2.69 -21.35
N ALA A 189 10.41 3.46 -22.27
CA ALA A 189 11.10 4.44 -23.09
C ALA A 189 11.37 5.78 -22.39
N LYS A 190 10.88 6.00 -21.17
CA LYS A 190 11.19 7.22 -20.39
C LYS A 190 12.54 7.04 -19.71
N PRO A 191 13.63 7.68 -20.19
CA PRO A 191 14.87 7.71 -19.42
C PRO A 191 14.61 8.47 -18.12
N PRO A 192 15.33 8.18 -17.03
CA PRO A 192 15.34 9.10 -15.90
C PRO A 192 15.73 10.49 -16.42
N ALA A 193 14.89 11.49 -16.14
CA ALA A 193 15.28 12.88 -16.37
C ALA A 193 16.56 13.10 -15.56
N ALA A 194 17.66 13.38 -16.26
CA ALA A 194 18.91 13.75 -15.63
C ALA A 194 18.71 15.08 -14.88
N PRO A 195 19.36 15.26 -13.71
CA PRO A 195 19.38 16.55 -13.01
C PRO A 195 20.06 17.65 -13.83
#